data_AF-A0A3D1RY84-F1
#
_entry.id   AF-A0A3D1RY84-F1
#
_cell.length_a   1.000
_cell.length_b   1.000
_cell.length_c   1.000
_cell.angle_alpha   90.00
_cell.angle_beta   90.00
_cell.angle_gamma   90.00
#
_symmetry.space_group_name_H-M   'P 1'
#
loop_
_entity.id
_entity.type
_entity.pdbx_description
1 polymer ?
#
loop_
_entity_poly.entity_id
_entity_poly.type
_entity_poly.pdbx_seq_one_letter_code
_entity_poly.pdbx_strand_id
1 'polypeptide(L)' 'MTETSFSIAVLTKNNTNPAYIGARVGIDRMIEHFGCRAVHYVPRRPDDVGEQITLVSKALDRIPDAIIMCPTHPTRLAG' A
#
# COMPACT_ATOMS: atom_id res chain seq x y z
N MET A 1 26.37 12.45 -2.16
CA MET A 1 25.36 11.80 -1.30
C MET A 1 24.39 11.11 -2.24
N THR A 2 24.33 9.78 -2.25
CA THR A 2 23.29 9.06 -2.98
C THR A 2 21.97 9.36 -2.29
N GLU A 3 21.11 10.11 -2.96
CA GLU A 3 19.75 10.40 -2.49
C GLU A 3 19.07 9.05 -2.24
N THR A 4 18.81 8.74 -0.97
CA THR A 4 18.16 7.48 -0.60
C THR A 4 16.71 7.62 -0.99
N SER A 5 16.33 7.08 -2.15
CA SER A 5 14.93 7.09 -2.59
C SER A 5 14.14 6.15 -1.68
N PHE A 6 13.33 6.70 -0.78
CA PHE A 6 12.48 5.89 0.09
C PHE A 6 11.38 5.22 -0.72
N SER A 7 11.24 3.91 -0.50
CA SER A 7 10.20 3.07 -1.09
C SER A 7 9.08 2.84 -0.08
N ILE A 8 7.88 3.33 -0.40
CA ILE A 8 6.71 3.21 0.47
C ILE A 8 5.72 2.23 -0.17
N ALA A 9 5.37 1.16 0.54
CA ALA A 9 4.31 0.26 0.10
C ALA A 9 2.95 0.76 0.60
N VAL A 10 1.97 0.87 -0.29
CA VAL A 10 0.62 1.37 0.02
C VAL A 10 -0.41 0.29 -0.28
N LEU A 11 -1.13 -0.16 0.75
CA LEU A 11 -2.13 -1.21 0.63
C LEU A 11 -3.54 -0.66 0.88
N THR A 12 -4.43 -0.81 -0.09
CA THR A 12 -5.85 -0.48 0.08
C THR A 12 -6.74 -1.69 -0.18
N LYS A 13 -8.04 -1.57 0.14
CA LYS A 13 -8.96 -2.71 0.17
C LYS A 13 -9.52 -3.10 -1.20
N ASN A 14 -9.65 -2.12 -2.11
CA ASN A 14 -10.23 -2.32 -3.44
C ASN A 14 -9.94 -1.12 -4.38
N ASN A 15 -10.28 -1.28 -5.66
CA ASN A 15 -10.18 -0.26 -6.70
C ASN A 15 -11.53 0.37 -7.10
N THR A 16 -12.62 0.03 -6.40
CA THR A 16 -13.97 0.47 -6.76
C THR A 16 -14.47 1.63 -5.90
N ASN A 17 -14.01 1.73 -4.65
CA ASN A 17 -14.35 2.84 -3.77
C ASN A 17 -13.46 4.06 -4.07
N PRO A 18 -14.04 5.21 -4.50
CA PRO A 18 -13.28 6.40 -4.84
C PRO A 18 -12.46 6.96 -3.68
N ALA A 19 -12.84 6.70 -2.42
CA ALA A 19 -12.06 7.13 -1.26
C ALA A 19 -10.65 6.50 -1.24
N TYR A 20 -10.53 5.21 -1.59
CA TYR A 20 -9.21 4.54 -1.63
C TYR A 20 -8.39 4.95 -2.85
N ILE A 21 -9.04 5.36 -3.95
CA ILE A 21 -8.36 5.94 -5.10
C ILE A 21 -7.81 7.31 -4.72
N GLY A 22 -8.66 8.17 -4.14
CA GLY A 22 -8.26 9.50 -3.67
C GLY A 22 -7.15 9.46 -2.62
N ALA A 23 -7.21 8.53 -1.67
CA ALA A 23 -6.15 8.33 -0.68
C ALA A 23 -4.80 8.01 -1.34
N ARG A 24 -4.77 7.12 -2.34
CA ARG A 24 -3.53 6.78 -3.06
C ARG A 24 -2.97 7.96 -3.85
N VAL A 25 -3.83 8.70 -4.56
CA VAL A 25 -3.43 9.94 -5.26
C VAL A 25 -2.86 10.98 -4.28
N GLY A 26 -3.48 11.12 -3.10
CA GLY A 26 -2.97 12.01 -2.06
C GLY A 26 -1.60 11.60 -1.54
N ILE A 27 -1.40 10.30 -1.32
CA ILE A 27 -0.09 9.74 -0.93
C ILE A 27 0.95 10.02 -2.02
N ASP A 28 0.67 9.68 -3.28
CA ASP A 28 1.59 9.88 -4.40
C ASP A 28 2.06 11.33 -4.48
N ARG A 29 1.12 12.29 -4.46
CA ARG A 29 1.44 13.71 -4.50
C ARG A 29 2.30 14.15 -3.31
N MET A 30 1.99 13.67 -2.11
CA MET A 30 2.72 14.07 -0.92
C MET A 30 4.16 13.54 -0.94
N ILE A 31 4.35 12.27 -1.27
CA ILE A 31 5.68 11.63 -1.20
C ILE A 31 6.60 12.04 -2.36
N GLU A 32 6.04 12.42 -3.51
CA GLU A 32 6.81 12.99 -4.63
C GLU A 32 7.59 14.25 -4.21
N HIS A 33 7.03 15.07 -3.30
CA HIS A 33 7.73 16.24 -2.75
C HIS A 33 9.00 15.89 -1.95
N PHE A 34 9.17 14.62 -1.56
CA PHE A 34 10.33 14.11 -0.83
C PHE A 34 11.23 13.23 -1.72
N GLY A 35 11.04 13.22 -3.05
CA GLY A 35 11.83 12.36 -3.95
C GLY A 35 11.55 10.85 -3.79
N CYS A 36 10.42 10.51 -3.18
CA CYS A 36 10.01 9.14 -2.87
C CYS A 36 8.97 8.64 -3.88
N ARG A 37 8.76 7.32 -3.92
CA ARG A 37 7.68 6.70 -4.73
C ARG A 37 6.92 5.66 -3.94
N ALA A 38 5.61 5.57 -4.21
CA ALA A 38 4.77 4.53 -3.64
C ALA A 38 4.62 3.35 -4.60
N VAL A 39 4.55 2.15 -4.02
CA VAL A 39 4.11 0.94 -4.71
C VAL A 39 2.74 0.55 -4.16
N HIS A 40 1.73 0.61 -5.02
CA HIS A 40 0.35 0.33 -4.64
C HIS A 40 -0.01 -1.14 -4.80
N TYR A 41 -0.50 -1.75 -3.73
CA TYR A 41 -1.02 -3.12 -3.71
C TYR A 41 -2.50 -3.12 -3.37
N VAL A 42 -3.32 -3.69 -4.25
CA VAL A 42 -4.78 -3.72 -4.06
C VAL A 42 -5.31 -5.10 -4.43
N PRO A 43 -6.17 -5.71 -3.59
CA PRO A 43 -6.89 -6.92 -3.94
C PRO A 43 -7.63 -6.78 -5.26
N ARG A 44 -7.64 -7.85 -6.05
CA ARG A 44 -8.48 -7.98 -7.24
C ARG A 44 -9.93 -8.12 -6.83
N ARG A 45 -10.19 -8.96 -5.81
CA ARG A 45 -11.52 -9.08 -5.21
C ARG A 45 -11.65 -8.05 -4.07
N PRO A 46 -12.65 -7.15 -4.11
CA PRO A 46 -12.80 -6.14 -3.07
C PRO A 46 -12.87 -6.74 -1.67
N ASP A 47 -12.11 -6.14 -0.74
CA ASP A 47 -12.14 -6.47 0.68
C ASP A 47 -11.72 -7.91 1.02
N ASP A 48 -11.01 -8.57 0.09
CA ASP A 48 -10.51 -9.92 0.28
C ASP A 48 -9.32 -9.95 1.25
N VAL A 49 -9.49 -10.68 2.35
CA VAL A 49 -8.50 -10.82 3.42
C VAL A 49 -7.30 -11.65 2.98
N GLY A 50 -7.53 -12.77 2.29
CA GLY A 50 -6.45 -13.68 1.86
C GLY A 50 -5.56 -13.05 0.79
N GLU A 51 -6.17 -12.33 -0.16
CA GLU A 51 -5.44 -11.55 -1.14
C GLU A 51 -4.65 -10.43 -0.47
N GLN A 52 -5.22 -9.71 0.50
CA GLN A 52 -4.46 -8.66 1.19
C GLN A 52 -3.28 -9.23 2.00
N ILE A 53 -3.43 -10.38 2.67
CA ILE A 53 -2.30 -11.06 3.33
C ILE A 53 -1.20 -11.38 2.31
N THR A 54 -1.58 -11.94 1.15
CA THR A 54 -0.62 -12.26 0.08
C THR A 54 0.08 -11.00 -0.46
N LEU A 55 -0.63 -9.88 -0.55
CA LEU A 55 -0.08 -8.60 -0.97
C LEU A 55 0.85 -7.98 0.07
N VAL A 56 0.54 -8.13 1.37
CA VAL A 56 1.45 -7.74 2.46
C VAL A 56 2.76 -8.51 2.35
N SER A 57 2.73 -9.84 2.17
CA SER A 57 3.96 -10.62 1.98
C SER A 57 4.75 -10.15 0.76
N LYS A 58 4.08 -9.92 -0.38
CA LYS A 58 4.72 -9.36 -1.59
C LYS A 58 5.31 -7.97 -1.40
N ALA A 59 4.70 -7.15 -0.56
CA ALA A 59 5.25 -5.85 -0.19
C ALA A 59 6.53 -6.05 0.65
N LEU A 60 6.48 -6.89 1.68
CA LEU A 60 7.62 -7.19 2.54
C LEU A 60 8.81 -7.79 1.79
N ASP A 61 8.58 -8.64 0.79
CA ASP A 61 9.64 -9.21 -0.07
C ASP A 61 10.44 -8.13 -0.84
N ARG A 62 9.86 -6.93 -1.00
CA ARG A 62 10.53 -5.78 -1.62
C ARG A 62 11.30 -4.90 -0.63
N ILE A 63 11.27 -5.25 0.66
CA ILE A 63 11.96 -4.55 1.75
C ILE A 63 11.67 -3.03 1.69
N PRO A 64 10.39 -2.62 1.79
CA PRO A 64 10.03 -1.21 1.76
C PRO A 64 10.48 -0.54 3.07
N ASP A 65 10.78 0.75 3.00
CA ASP A 65 11.13 1.54 4.18
C ASP A 65 9.92 1.77 5.09
N ALA A 66 8.72 1.77 4.51
CA ALA A 66 7.46 1.90 5.24
C ALA A 66 6.29 1.21 4.54
N ILE A 67 5.29 0.81 5.33
CA ILE A 67 3.99 0.33 4.86
C ILE A 67 2.88 1.26 5.38
N ILE A 68 2.04 1.75 4.48
CA ILE A 68 0.78 2.42 4.78
C ILE A 68 -0.35 1.48 4.36
N MET A 69 -1.26 1.14 5.27
CA MET A 69 -2.28 0.12 4.99
C MET A 69 -3.67 0.51 5.49
N CYS A 70 -4.66 0.29 4.63
CA CYS A 70 -6.07 0.20 4.99
C CYS A 70 -6.49 -1.27 5.05
N PRO A 71 -6.63 -1.86 6.25
CA PRO A 71 -6.83 -3.30 6.41
C PRO A 71 -8.23 -3.74 5.95
N THR A 72 -8.34 -4.82 5.16
CA THR A 72 -9.61 -5.42 4.71
C THR A 72 -10.42 -5.97 5.87
N HIS A 73 -9.76 -6.30 6.98
CA HIS A 73 -10.41 -6.72 8.22
C HIS A 73 -9.65 -6.21 9.45
N PRO A 74 -10.34 -5.83 10.55
CA PRO A 74 -9.68 -5.32 11.75
C PRO A 74 -8.75 -6.33 12.44
N THR A 75 -9.03 -7.63 12.33
CA THR A 75 -8.32 -8.66 13.14
C THR A 75 -7.82 -9.89 12.36
N ARG A 76 -8.12 -10.02 11.06
CA ARG A 76 -7.86 -11.28 10.31
C ARG A 76 -6.63 -11.22 9.40
N LEU A 77 -5.76 -10.22 9.59
CA LEU A 77 -4.53 -10.06 8.81
C LEU A 77 -3.29 -10.65 9.49
N ALA A 78 -3.36 -10.93 10.79
CA ALA A 78 -2.42 -11.81 11.47
C ALA A 78 -2.89 -13.23 11.19
N GLY A 79 -2.18 -13.95 10.32
CA GLY A 79 -2.42 -15.38 10.08
C GLY A 79 -2.25 -16.20 11.34
#